data_AF-D8F9Z0-F1
#
_entry.id   AF-D8F9Z0-F1
#
_cell.length_a   1.000
_cell.length_b   1.000
_cell.length_c   1.000
_cell.angle_alpha   90.00
_cell.angle_beta   90.00
_cell.angle_gamma   90.00
#
_symmetry.space_group_name_H-M   'P 1'
#
loop_
_entity.id
_entity.type
_entity.pdbx_description
1 polymer ?
#
loop_
_entity_poly.entity_id
_entity_poly.type
_entity_poly.pdbx_seq_one_letter_code
_entity_poly.pdbx_strand_id
1 'polypeptide(L)'
;MKKAAGERFQKTTVSFFHHVFPVIHILSCLLVFWLMFPPQSMGKASGDTEDNLPLWWPDAQKRAESAGFKLIGFPKLQALLKSPKEFVLLDVRPDYEYTDGHIAEALNFEFHLGHRSRLAPERAEALKVLLGPDRNRLVVIYCRNFR
;
A
#
# COMPACT_ATOMS: atom_id res chain seq x y z
N MET A 1 -57.09 -36.33 59.29
CA MET A 1 -55.75 -36.01 59.84
C MET A 1 -55.37 -34.62 59.31
N LYS A 2 -55.49 -33.56 60.14
CA LYS A 2 -54.40 -32.76 60.76
C LYS A 2 -53.52 -32.00 59.73
N LYS A 3 -53.68 -30.66 59.60
CA LYS A 3 -52.79 -29.55 60.09
C LYS A 3 -51.45 -29.47 59.32
N ALA A 4 -50.81 -28.34 58.99
CA ALA A 4 -50.94 -26.89 59.21
C ALA A 4 -49.99 -26.20 58.17
N ALA A 5 -50.28 -25.02 57.61
CA ALA A 5 -49.84 -23.67 58.03
C ALA A 5 -48.32 -23.38 58.05
N GLY A 6 -47.93 -22.24 57.44
CA GLY A 6 -46.64 -21.55 57.58
C GLY A 6 -45.80 -21.59 56.28
N GLU A 7 -45.24 -20.51 55.73
CA GLU A 7 -44.96 -19.17 56.23
C GLU A 7 -44.85 -18.16 55.07
N ARG A 8 -45.05 -16.90 55.46
CA ARG A 8 -45.02 -15.67 54.67
C ARG A 8 -43.58 -15.12 54.70
N PHE A 9 -42.99 -14.71 53.57
CA PHE A 9 -41.84 -13.80 53.61
C PHE A 9 -41.99 -12.65 52.61
N GLN A 10 -41.68 -11.46 53.13
CA GLN A 10 -41.96 -10.14 52.58
C GLN A 10 -40.83 -9.62 51.69
N LYS A 11 -41.22 -8.72 50.76
CA LYS A 11 -40.57 -7.48 50.33
C LYS A 11 -39.08 -7.54 49.92
N THR A 12 -38.79 -7.08 48.71
CA THR A 12 -38.05 -5.80 48.50
C THR A 12 -38.02 -5.41 47.01
N THR A 13 -38.51 -4.20 46.74
CA THR A 13 -38.15 -3.34 45.62
C THR A 13 -36.70 -2.89 45.76
N VAL A 14 -35.81 -3.16 44.81
CA VAL A 14 -34.56 -2.38 44.64
C VAL A 14 -34.12 -2.34 43.17
N SER A 15 -34.12 -1.11 42.66
CA SER A 15 -33.14 -0.50 41.74
C SER A 15 -32.95 -1.01 40.31
N PHE A 16 -33.63 -0.30 39.43
CA PHE A 16 -33.36 -0.13 38.01
C PHE A 16 -32.24 0.91 37.81
N PHE A 17 -30.97 0.60 38.13
CA PHE A 17 -29.86 1.53 37.86
C PHE A 17 -28.54 0.75 37.91
N HIS A 18 -27.90 0.49 36.76
CA HIS A 18 -26.44 0.35 36.57
C HIS A 18 -26.10 -0.20 35.16
N HIS A 19 -26.34 0.56 34.09
CA HIS A 19 -25.72 0.27 32.77
C HIS A 19 -25.52 1.55 31.93
N VAL A 20 -24.85 2.57 32.47
CA VAL A 20 -24.47 3.77 31.69
C VAL A 20 -22.97 4.11 31.82
N PHE A 21 -22.16 3.32 32.54
CA PHE A 21 -20.81 3.74 32.95
C PHE A 21 -19.55 3.15 32.27
N PRO A 22 -19.55 2.29 31.22
CA PRO A 22 -18.27 1.86 30.65
C PRO A 22 -17.79 2.69 29.43
N VAL A 23 -18.64 3.51 28.80
CA VAL A 23 -18.30 4.14 27.51
C VAL A 23 -17.36 5.35 27.64
N ILE A 24 -17.37 6.04 28.79
CA ILE A 24 -16.62 7.29 28.98
C ILE A 24 -15.11 7.05 29.18
N HIS A 25 -14.69 5.90 29.71
CA HIS A 25 -13.26 5.63 29.95
C HIS A 25 -12.48 5.27 28.68
N ILE A 26 -13.10 4.68 27.67
CA ILE A 26 -12.42 4.31 26.42
C ILE A 26 -12.08 5.56 25.58
N LEU A 27 -12.95 6.58 25.59
CA LEU A 27 -12.72 7.83 24.88
C LEU A 27 -11.57 8.67 25.47
N SER A 28 -11.39 8.61 26.80
CA SER A 28 -10.34 9.33 27.51
C SER A 28 -8.94 8.78 27.21
N CYS A 29 -8.79 7.46 27.13
CA CYS A 29 -7.50 6.85 26.80
C CYS A 29 -7.03 7.16 25.36
N LEU A 30 -7.96 7.28 24.40
CA LEU A 30 -7.63 7.62 23.01
C LEU A 30 -7.13 9.07 22.87
N LEU A 31 -7.69 10.00 23.66
CA LEU A 31 -7.28 11.41 23.65
C LEU A 31 -5.88 11.59 24.27
N VAL A 32 -5.58 10.87 25.37
CA VAL A 32 -4.26 10.90 26.01
C VAL A 32 -3.20 10.24 25.12
N PHE A 33 -3.55 9.18 24.40
CA PHE A 33 -2.65 8.55 23.42
C PHE A 33 -2.28 9.53 22.29
N TRP A 34 -3.24 10.32 21.80
CA TRP A 34 -3.00 11.33 20.77
C TRP A 34 -2.14 12.52 21.25
N LEU A 35 -2.22 12.86 22.54
CA LEU A 35 -1.42 13.93 23.14
C LEU A 35 0.00 13.47 23.52
N MET A 36 0.19 12.24 23.98
CA MET A 36 1.51 11.71 24.34
C MET A 36 2.28 11.14 23.15
N PHE A 37 1.58 10.68 22.11
CA PHE A 37 2.16 10.27 20.83
C PHE A 37 1.55 11.12 19.71
N PRO A 38 1.88 12.43 19.63
CA PRO A 38 1.51 13.19 18.46
C PRO A 38 2.05 12.43 17.24
N PRO A 39 1.24 12.23 16.18
CA PRO A 39 1.70 11.54 14.99
C PRO A 39 2.99 12.23 14.55
N GLN A 40 4.11 11.52 14.69
CA GLN A 40 5.39 12.05 14.27
C GLN A 40 5.19 12.48 12.84
N SER A 41 5.33 13.79 12.61
CA SER A 41 5.33 14.43 11.30
C SER A 41 6.05 13.49 10.36
N MET A 42 5.30 12.78 9.51
CA MET A 42 5.87 11.96 8.46
C MET A 42 6.88 12.86 7.76
N GLY A 43 8.16 12.51 7.89
CA GLY A 43 9.24 13.32 7.36
C GLY A 43 8.87 13.73 5.95
N LYS A 44 9.03 15.04 5.67
CA LYS A 44 8.77 15.63 4.36
C LYS A 44 9.34 14.66 3.33
N ALA A 45 8.48 13.95 2.61
CA ALA A 45 8.91 13.10 1.52
C ALA A 45 9.68 14.06 0.62
N SER A 46 11.01 13.90 0.59
CA SER A 46 11.91 14.67 -0.27
C SER A 46 11.60 14.19 -1.67
N GLY A 47 10.47 14.66 -2.17
CA GLY A 47 10.05 14.45 -3.51
C GLY A 47 11.01 15.17 -4.40
N ASP A 48 11.38 14.49 -5.48
CA ASP A 48 12.29 14.95 -6.52
C ASP A 48 11.84 16.32 -7.04
N THR A 49 12.24 17.40 -6.36
CA THR A 49 12.17 18.76 -6.87
C THR A 49 13.23 18.87 -7.96
N GLU A 50 12.98 19.64 -9.02
CA GLU A 50 13.93 19.80 -10.14
C GLU A 50 15.36 20.11 -9.67
N ASP A 51 15.49 20.81 -8.53
CA ASP A 51 16.75 21.20 -7.89
C ASP A 51 17.57 20.05 -7.26
N ASN A 52 17.02 18.82 -7.15
CA ASN A 52 17.69 17.67 -6.50
C ASN A 52 17.67 16.41 -7.38
N LEU A 53 17.62 16.58 -8.70
CA LEU A 53 17.68 15.46 -9.62
C LEU A 53 19.12 14.96 -9.78
N PRO A 54 19.33 13.64 -9.90
CA PRO A 54 20.67 13.11 -10.12
C PRO A 54 21.23 13.56 -11.47
N LEU A 55 22.56 13.66 -11.57
CA LEU A 55 23.26 14.09 -12.80
C LEU A 55 22.86 13.32 -14.07
N TRP A 56 22.40 12.07 -13.92
CA TRP A 56 21.97 11.22 -15.03
C TRP A 56 20.50 11.43 -15.45
N TRP A 57 19.72 12.22 -14.72
CA TRP A 57 18.29 12.39 -14.97
C TRP A 57 17.98 12.98 -16.35
N PRO A 58 18.68 14.02 -16.84
CA PRO A 58 18.40 14.56 -18.18
C PRO A 58 18.59 13.52 -19.29
N ASP A 59 19.62 12.67 -19.17
CA ASP A 59 19.85 11.57 -20.11
C ASP A 59 18.74 10.52 -20.05
N ALA A 60 18.28 10.20 -18.85
CA ALA A 60 17.16 9.27 -18.64
C ALA A 60 15.88 9.81 -19.25
N GLN A 61 15.57 11.07 -19.00
CA GLN A 61 14.39 11.75 -19.53
C GLN A 61 14.40 11.71 -21.06
N LYS A 62 15.53 12.09 -21.69
CA LYS A 62 15.67 12.08 -23.15
C LYS A 62 15.48 10.68 -23.76
N ARG A 63 16.01 9.63 -23.11
CA ARG A 63 15.84 8.24 -23.56
C ARG A 63 14.42 7.72 -23.37
N ALA A 64 13.77 8.09 -22.27
CA ALA A 64 12.38 7.74 -22.03
C ALA A 64 11.49 8.38 -23.11
N GLU A 65 11.65 9.67 -23.36
CA GLU A 65 10.88 10.41 -24.36
C GLU A 65 11.06 9.86 -25.76
N SER A 66 12.30 9.55 -26.18
CA SER A 66 12.57 8.99 -27.51
C SER A 66 11.97 7.59 -27.69
N ALA A 67 11.79 6.85 -26.60
CA ALA A 67 11.15 5.54 -26.58
C ALA A 67 9.63 5.61 -26.28
N GLY A 68 9.05 6.80 -26.13
CA GLY A 68 7.62 7.00 -25.88
C GLY A 68 7.18 6.78 -24.42
N PHE A 69 8.13 6.74 -23.48
CA PHE A 69 7.88 6.63 -22.05
C PHE A 69 7.93 7.99 -21.35
N LYS A 70 7.36 8.05 -20.15
CA LYS A 70 7.47 9.18 -19.23
C LYS A 70 8.13 8.72 -17.93
N LEU A 71 9.13 9.45 -17.45
CA LEU A 71 9.67 9.21 -16.12
C LEU A 71 8.71 9.74 -15.06
N ILE A 72 8.67 9.02 -13.94
CA ILE A 72 7.98 9.47 -12.73
C ILE A 72 8.95 9.40 -11.57
N GLY A 73 8.89 10.40 -10.70
CA GLY A 73 9.62 10.43 -9.44
C GLY A 73 8.91 9.65 -8.33
N PHE A 74 9.58 9.52 -7.20
CA PHE A 74 9.07 8.83 -6.02
C PHE A 74 7.72 9.37 -5.51
N PRO A 75 7.47 10.69 -5.42
CA PRO A 75 6.17 11.22 -4.97
C PRO A 75 5.01 10.79 -5.86
N LYS A 76 5.26 10.76 -7.18
CA LYS A 76 4.24 10.37 -8.15
C LYS A 76 3.93 8.89 -8.05
N LEU A 77 4.96 8.04 -7.88
CA LEU A 77 4.77 6.61 -7.61
C LEU A 77 4.00 6.38 -6.31
N GLN A 78 4.35 7.07 -5.21
CA GLN A 78 3.60 6.98 -3.95
C GLN A 78 2.14 7.40 -4.11
N ALA A 79 1.85 8.43 -4.90
CA ALA A 79 0.49 8.86 -5.18
C ALA A 79 -0.28 7.82 -6.01
N LEU A 80 0.38 7.13 -6.95
CA LEU A 80 -0.22 6.03 -7.71
C LEU A 80 -0.54 4.83 -6.83
N LEU A 81 0.39 4.41 -5.96
CA LEU A 81 0.20 3.30 -5.02
C LEU A 81 -0.96 3.52 -4.03
N LYS A 82 -1.34 4.77 -3.77
CA LYS A 82 -2.49 5.12 -2.92
C LYS A 82 -3.78 5.37 -3.72
N SER A 83 -3.69 5.36 -5.04
CA SER A 83 -4.82 5.66 -5.92
C SER A 83 -5.72 4.45 -6.07
N PRO A 84 -7.05 4.63 -6.16
CA PRO A 84 -7.95 3.55 -6.55
C PRO A 84 -7.87 3.23 -8.06
N LYS A 85 -7.07 3.97 -8.83
CA LYS A 85 -6.90 3.75 -10.27
C LYS A 85 -6.10 2.48 -10.50
N GLU A 86 -6.61 1.62 -11.38
CA GLU A 86 -5.89 0.43 -11.80
C GLU A 86 -4.67 0.79 -12.66
N PHE A 87 -3.53 0.22 -12.31
CA PHE A 87 -2.30 0.24 -13.09
C PHE A 87 -1.55 -1.07 -12.85
N VAL A 88 -0.59 -1.37 -13.73
CA VAL A 88 0.34 -2.49 -13.52
C VAL A 88 1.65 -1.92 -13.02
N LEU A 89 2.12 -2.46 -11.90
CA LEU A 89 3.49 -2.24 -11.45
C LEU A 89 4.35 -3.42 -11.88
N LEU A 90 5.41 -3.17 -12.64
CA LEU A 90 6.28 -4.19 -13.21
C LEU A 90 7.71 -4.03 -12.66
N ASP A 91 8.16 -5.03 -11.90
CA ASP A 91 9.55 -5.19 -11.48
C ASP A 91 10.32 -5.96 -12.56
N VAL A 92 11.30 -5.32 -13.18
CA VAL A 92 12.09 -5.94 -14.24
C VAL A 92 13.44 -6.51 -13.79
N ARG A 93 13.67 -6.55 -12.47
CA ARG A 93 14.86 -7.16 -11.87
C ARG A 93 14.81 -8.70 -11.93
N PRO A 94 15.96 -9.37 -11.73
CA PRO A 94 16.00 -10.81 -11.57
C PRO A 94 15.10 -11.32 -10.44
N ASP A 95 14.64 -12.56 -10.60
CA ASP A 95 13.71 -13.24 -9.69
C ASP A 95 14.20 -13.31 -8.24
N TYR A 96 15.49 -13.52 -8.02
CA TYR A 96 16.09 -13.56 -6.69
C TYR A 96 15.99 -12.19 -5.99
N GLU A 97 16.18 -11.07 -6.71
CA GLU A 97 16.04 -9.73 -6.12
C GLU A 97 14.60 -9.37 -5.82
N TYR A 98 13.69 -9.82 -6.68
CA TYR A 98 12.26 -9.66 -6.45
C TYR A 98 11.82 -10.44 -5.20
N THR A 99 12.31 -11.67 -5.06
CA THR A 99 12.00 -12.55 -3.92
C THR A 99 12.54 -11.99 -2.60
N ASP A 100 13.73 -11.39 -2.61
CA ASP A 100 14.34 -10.76 -1.43
C ASP A 100 13.58 -9.50 -0.97
N GLY A 101 12.84 -8.85 -1.88
CA GLY A 101 11.98 -7.72 -1.55
C GLY A 101 11.60 -6.90 -2.77
N HIS A 102 10.31 -6.57 -2.88
CA HIS A 102 9.75 -5.78 -3.97
C HIS A 102 8.64 -4.86 -3.46
N ILE A 103 8.21 -3.91 -4.31
CA ILE A 103 7.05 -3.07 -4.00
C ILE A 103 5.81 -3.97 -4.02
N ALA A 104 4.98 -3.90 -2.98
CA ALA A 104 3.77 -4.71 -2.88
C ALA A 104 2.91 -4.60 -4.16
N GLU A 105 2.32 -5.72 -4.57
CA GLU A 105 1.48 -5.86 -5.77
C GLU A 105 2.21 -5.68 -7.12
N ALA A 106 3.54 -5.51 -7.11
CA ALA A 106 4.33 -5.59 -8.34
C ALA A 106 4.24 -7.00 -8.96
N LEU A 107 4.31 -7.05 -10.28
CA LEU A 107 4.52 -8.28 -11.04
C LEU A 107 5.99 -8.35 -11.45
N ASN A 108 6.61 -9.52 -11.40
CA ASN A 108 8.00 -9.67 -11.87
C ASN A 108 8.04 -10.13 -13.34
N PHE A 109 8.86 -9.46 -14.14
CA PHE A 109 9.25 -9.92 -15.48
C PHE A 109 10.70 -9.52 -15.77
N GLU A 110 11.62 -10.45 -15.55
CA GLU A 110 13.04 -10.19 -15.77
C GLU A 110 13.37 -9.89 -17.24
N PHE A 111 14.20 -8.87 -17.47
CA PHE A 111 14.82 -8.60 -18.77
C PHE A 111 16.32 -8.87 -18.72
N HIS A 112 16.76 -10.01 -19.25
CA HIS A 112 18.19 -10.30 -19.39
C HIS A 112 18.86 -9.38 -20.43
N LEU A 113 20.15 -9.09 -20.23
CA LEU A 113 20.97 -8.25 -21.13
C LEU A 113 21.03 -8.77 -22.58
N GLY A 114 20.75 -10.05 -22.81
CA GLY A 114 20.63 -10.65 -24.14
C GLY A 114 19.38 -10.23 -24.92
N HIS A 115 18.40 -9.55 -24.30
CA HIS A 115 17.13 -9.14 -24.91
C HIS A 115 17.12 -7.71 -25.45
N ARG A 116 18.30 -7.09 -25.65
CA ARG A 116 18.45 -5.67 -26.02
C ARG A 116 17.73 -5.24 -27.31
N SER A 117 17.52 -6.16 -28.25
CA SER A 117 16.94 -5.83 -29.56
C SER A 117 15.51 -6.32 -29.73
N ARG A 118 15.19 -7.50 -29.20
CA ARG A 118 13.88 -8.14 -29.33
C ARG A 118 13.70 -9.21 -28.25
N LEU A 119 12.50 -9.31 -27.70
CA LEU A 119 12.09 -10.46 -26.89
C LEU A 119 11.86 -11.67 -27.80
N ALA A 120 12.29 -12.86 -27.36
CA ALA A 120 11.90 -14.10 -28.00
C ALA A 120 10.36 -14.20 -28.05
N PRO A 121 9.76 -14.77 -29.11
CA PRO A 121 8.30 -14.81 -29.27
C PRO A 121 7.55 -15.34 -28.03
N GLU A 122 8.07 -16.42 -27.43
CA GLU A 122 7.51 -17.00 -26.20
C GLU A 122 7.48 -16.01 -25.03
N ARG A 123 8.58 -15.28 -24.80
CA ARG A 123 8.64 -14.26 -23.74
C ARG A 123 7.76 -13.06 -24.04
N ALA A 124 7.61 -12.69 -25.32
CA ALA A 124 6.70 -11.62 -25.71
C ALA A 124 5.24 -12.00 -25.43
N GLU A 125 4.85 -13.25 -25.67
CA GLU A 125 3.52 -13.76 -25.29
C GLU A 125 3.36 -13.84 -23.77
N ALA A 126 4.38 -14.31 -23.04
CA ALA A 126 4.35 -14.32 -21.57
C ALA A 126 4.15 -12.91 -20.99
N LEU A 127 4.85 -11.90 -21.54
CA LEU A 127 4.66 -10.51 -21.14
C LEU A 127 3.25 -10.02 -21.47
N LYS A 128 2.70 -10.38 -22.63
CA LYS A 128 1.32 -10.01 -23.02
C LYS A 128 0.28 -10.59 -22.08
N VAL A 129 0.46 -11.83 -21.63
CA VAL A 129 -0.42 -12.51 -20.65
C VAL A 129 -0.29 -11.84 -19.29
N LEU A 130 0.93 -11.58 -18.82
CA LEU A 130 1.18 -10.87 -17.57
C LEU A 130 0.58 -9.46 -17.56
N LEU A 131 0.73 -8.74 -18.68
CA LEU A 131 0.14 -7.42 -18.89
C LEU A 131 -1.36 -7.47 -19.23
N GLY A 132 -2.01 -8.62 -19.22
CA GLY A 132 -3.46 -8.72 -19.29
C GLY A 132 -4.07 -8.25 -20.62
N PRO A 133 -5.41 -8.33 -20.73
CA PRO A 133 -6.12 -8.03 -21.98
C PRO A 133 -6.27 -6.52 -22.26
N ASP A 134 -6.36 -5.69 -21.22
CA ASP A 134 -6.45 -4.24 -21.38
C ASP A 134 -5.08 -3.64 -21.72
N ARG A 135 -4.97 -3.08 -22.93
CA ARG A 135 -3.74 -2.46 -23.47
C ARG A 135 -3.69 -0.95 -23.24
N ASN A 136 -4.73 -0.36 -22.67
CA ASN A 136 -4.81 1.08 -22.40
C ASN A 136 -4.48 1.41 -20.94
N ARG A 137 -4.33 0.39 -20.08
CA ARG A 137 -3.95 0.58 -18.68
C ARG A 137 -2.55 1.13 -18.54
N LEU A 138 -2.35 1.96 -17.51
CA LEU A 138 -1.03 2.46 -17.16
C LEU A 138 -0.13 1.31 -16.73
N VAL A 139 1.06 1.23 -17.30
CA VAL A 139 2.13 0.33 -16.86
C VAL A 139 3.27 1.17 -16.30
N VAL A 140 3.62 0.91 -15.06
CA VAL A 140 4.74 1.54 -14.35
C VAL A 140 5.83 0.50 -14.21
N ILE A 141 7.02 0.78 -14.75
CA ILE A 141 8.14 -0.15 -14.77
C ILE A 141 9.24 0.39 -13.86
N TYR A 142 9.81 -0.45 -13.00
CA TYR A 142 10.96 -0.09 -12.20
C TYR A 142 12.05 -1.17 -12.24
N CYS A 143 13.29 -0.74 -12.03
CA CYS A 143 14.48 -1.58 -12.03
C CYS A 143 15.37 -1.20 -10.84
N ARG A 144 16.52 -1.85 -10.71
CA ARG A 144 17.55 -1.53 -9.73
C ARG A 144 18.13 -0.12 -9.94
N ASN A 145 18.54 0.19 -11.17
CA ASN A 145 19.22 1.45 -11.48
C ASN A 145 19.12 1.78 -12.98
N PHE A 146 19.43 3.04 -13.33
CA PHE A 146 19.44 3.54 -14.70
C PHE A 146 20.78 3.27 -15.46
N ARG A 147 21.84 2.87 -14.75
CA ARG A 147 23.16 2.56 -15.32
C ARG A 147 23.68 1.22 -14.81
#